data_AF-A0A212PYA4-F1
#
_entry.id   AF-A0A212PYA4-F1
#
_cell.length_a   1.000
_cell.length_b   1.000
_cell.length_c   1.000
_cell.angle_alpha   90.00
_cell.angle_beta   90.00
_cell.angle_gamma   90.00
#
_symmetry.space_group_name_H-M   'P 1'
#
loop_
_entity.id
_entity.type
_entity.pdbx_description
1 polymer ?
#
loop_
_entity_poly.entity_id
_entity_poly.type
_entity_poly.pdbx_seq_one_letter_code
_entity_poly.pdbx_strand_id
1 'polypeptide(L)' 'MLKTSKSKNDPSARGPAQQAKMFDGKKVKPALYVGTAVGHGRYIAAQDEGGKLITDREGRPLAYRDI' A
#
# COMPACT_ATOMS: atom_id res chain seq x y z
N MET A 1 -24.87 13.44 -26.78
CA MET A 1 -23.58 12.72 -26.64
C MET A 1 -23.48 12.22 -25.20
N LEU A 2 -23.93 10.99 -24.92
CA LEU A 2 -23.94 10.47 -23.55
C LEU A 2 -22.53 10.06 -23.13
N LYS A 3 -22.07 10.63 -22.01
CA LYS A 3 -20.79 10.35 -21.36
C LYS A 3 -20.71 8.85 -21.06
N THR A 4 -19.81 8.16 -21.75
CA THR A 4 -19.49 6.75 -21.49
C THR A 4 -19.10 6.60 -20.04
N SER A 5 -19.95 5.89 -19.30
CA SER A 5 -19.71 5.42 -17.95
C SER A 5 -18.47 4.53 -17.95
N LYS A 6 -17.29 5.12 -17.74
CA LYS A 6 -16.11 4.33 -17.36
C LYS A 6 -16.53 3.48 -16.15
N SER A 7 -16.36 2.17 -16.29
CA SER A 7 -16.67 1.22 -15.23
C SER A 7 -15.99 1.67 -13.94
N LYS A 8 -16.71 1.68 -12.81
CA LYS A 8 -16.12 1.91 -11.48
C LYS A 8 -15.00 0.90 -11.17
N ASN A 9 -14.91 -0.18 -11.96
CA ASN A 9 -13.93 -1.24 -11.83
C ASN A 9 -12.80 -1.17 -12.87
N ASP A 10 -12.72 -0.10 -13.67
CA ASP A 10 -11.63 0.09 -14.62
C ASP A 10 -10.31 0.40 -13.87
N PRO A 11 -9.31 -0.50 -13.90
CA PRO A 11 -8.03 -0.29 -13.21
C PRO A 11 -7.27 0.93 -13.72
N SER A 12 -7.49 1.32 -14.99
CA SER A 12 -6.83 2.46 -15.65
C SER A 12 -7.44 3.81 -15.26
N ALA A 13 -8.65 3.81 -14.69
CA ALA A 13 -9.35 5.00 -14.20
C ALA A 13 -9.11 5.26 -12.70
N ARG A 14 -8.41 4.35 -12.01
CA ARG A 14 -7.99 4.55 -10.63
C ARG A 14 -6.94 5.67 -10.65
N GLY A 15 -7.29 6.82 -10.07
CA GLY A 15 -6.47 8.03 -10.13
C GLY A 15 -5.06 7.85 -9.55
N PRO A 16 -4.23 8.91 -9.60
CA PRO A 16 -2.83 8.88 -9.17
C PRO A 16 -2.61 8.42 -7.72
N ALA A 17 -3.66 8.32 -6.90
CA ALA A 17 -3.66 7.71 -5.57
C ALA A 17 -3.29 6.21 -5.55
N GLN A 18 -3.38 5.51 -6.70
CA GLN A 18 -2.88 4.13 -6.87
C GLN A 18 -1.51 4.08 -7.57
N GLN A 19 -0.81 5.21 -7.74
CA GLN A 19 0.59 5.14 -8.15
C GLN A 19 1.33 4.39 -7.04
N ALA A 20 2.04 3.32 -7.41
CA ALA A 20 2.85 2.56 -6.48
C ALA A 20 3.79 3.54 -5.78
N LYS A 21 3.53 3.78 -4.48
CA LYS A 21 4.39 4.62 -3.67
C LYS A 21 5.81 4.06 -3.74
N MET A 22 6.78 4.95 -3.84
CA MET A 22 8.19 4.57 -3.78
C MET A 22 8.69 4.94 -2.39
N PHE A 23 9.27 3.98 -1.68
CA PHE A 23 9.93 4.20 -0.40
C PHE A 23 11.38 3.78 -0.55
N ASP A 24 12.32 4.69 -0.28
CA ASP A 24 13.76 4.44 -0.37
C ASP A 24 14.20 3.86 -1.74
N GLY A 25 13.66 4.41 -2.83
CA GLY A 25 13.92 3.94 -4.19
C GLY A 25 13.26 2.60 -4.57
N LYS A 26 12.54 1.96 -3.64
CA LYS A 26 11.82 0.70 -3.87
C LYS A 26 10.34 0.95 -4.06
N LYS A 27 9.73 0.29 -5.04
CA LYS A 27 8.28 0.28 -5.19
C LYS A 27 7.66 -0.48 -4.03
N VAL A 28 6.68 0.14 -3.38
CA VAL A 28 5.93 -0.47 -2.30
C VAL A 28 4.45 -0.62 -2.65
N LYS A 29 3.89 -1.74 -2.19
CA LYS A 29 2.49 -2.12 -2.32
C LYS A 29 1.82 -2.06 -0.95
N PRO A 30 0.54 -1.68 -0.87
CA PRO A 30 -0.21 -1.79 0.38
C PRO A 30 -0.48 -3.26 0.68
N ALA A 31 -0.14 -3.71 1.89
CA ALA A 31 -0.42 -5.04 2.39
C ALA A 31 -1.02 -4.99 3.79
N LEU A 32 -1.92 -5.92 4.10
CA LEU A 32 -2.49 -6.02 5.45
C LEU A 32 -1.45 -6.59 6.41
N TYR A 33 -1.05 -5.81 7.40
CA TYR A 33 -0.24 -6.27 8.51
C TYR A 33 -1.13 -6.58 9.72
N VAL A 34 -0.91 -7.76 10.30
CA VAL A 34 -1.63 -8.26 11.49
C VAL A 34 -0.60 -8.52 12.59
N GLY A 35 -0.33 -7.50 13.40
CA GLY A 35 0.62 -7.55 14.52
C GLY A 35 -0.05 -7.71 15.88
N THR A 36 -1.30 -8.17 15.93
CA THR A 36 -2.05 -8.34 17.19
C THR A 36 -1.30 -9.22 18.20
N ALA A 37 -0.59 -10.25 17.74
CA ALA A 37 0.20 -11.14 18.59
C ALA A 37 1.42 -10.46 19.24
N VAL A 38 1.90 -9.35 18.67
CA VAL A 38 3.06 -8.59 19.15
C VAL A 38 2.68 -7.18 19.66
N GLY A 39 1.39 -6.92 19.88
CA GLY A 39 0.90 -5.64 20.41
C GLY A 39 0.89 -4.47 19.41
N HIS A 40 1.20 -4.69 18.13
CA HIS A 40 1.24 -3.62 17.11
C HIS A 40 -0.13 -3.29 16.49
N GLY A 41 -1.15 -4.13 16.75
CA GLY A 41 -2.48 -3.97 16.15
C GLY A 41 -2.54 -4.38 14.68
N ARG A 42 -3.55 -3.89 13.95
CA ARG A 42 -3.82 -4.25 12.55
C ARG A 42 -3.92 -3.00 11.69
N TYR A 43 -3.09 -2.90 10.66
CA TYR A 43 -3.04 -1.75 9.76
C TYR A 43 -2.53 -2.13 8.37
N ILE A 44 -2.63 -1.21 7.42
CA ILE A 44 -2.06 -1.40 6.08
C ILE A 44 -0.60 -0.97 6.13
N ALA A 45 0.31 -1.92 5.98
CA ALA A 45 1.75 -1.69 5.92
C ALA A 45 2.22 -1.63 4.46
N ALA A 46 3.42 -1.08 4.25
CA ALA A 46 4.11 -1.23 2.98
C ALA A 46 4.80 -2.57 2.85
N GLN A 47 4.69 -3.12 1.65
CA GLN A 47 5.35 -4.34 1.22
C GLN A 47 6.19 -4.04 -0.02
N ASP A 48 7.41 -4.54 -0.10
CA ASP A 48 8.22 -4.47 -1.32
C ASP A 48 7.66 -5.36 -2.44
N GLU A 49 8.26 -5.28 -3.63
CA GLU A 49 7.86 -6.15 -4.75
C GLU A 49 8.12 -7.63 -4.50
N GLY A 50 9.04 -7.97 -3.57
CA GLY A 50 9.39 -9.33 -3.18
C GLY A 50 8.45 -9.94 -2.12
N GLY A 51 7.46 -9.19 -1.63
CA GLY A 51 6.51 -9.66 -0.63
C GLY A 51 6.97 -9.45 0.82
N LYS A 52 8.12 -8.81 1.05
CA LYS A 52 8.62 -8.48 2.38
C LYS A 52 8.02 -7.16 2.85
N LEU A 53 7.60 -7.08 4.11
CA LEU A 53 7.17 -5.83 4.70
C LEU A 53 8.37 -4.89 4.89
N ILE A 54 8.17 -3.62 4.54
CA ILE A 54 9.13 -2.55 4.82
C ILE A 54 9.00 -2.20 6.30
N THR A 55 10.12 -2.28 7.03
CA THR A 55 10.17 -1.98 8.46
C THR A 55 11.01 -0.74 8.74
N ASP A 56 10.66 -0.03 9.81
CA ASP A 56 11.48 1.05 10.38
C ASP A 56 12.77 0.49 11.03
N ARG A 57 13.59 1.38 11.60
CA ARG A 57 14.83 1.01 12.32
C ARG A 57 14.56 0.18 13.58
N GLU A 58 13.35 0.24 14.12
CA GLU A 58 12.91 -0.53 15.29
C GLU A 58 12.30 -1.89 14.90
N GLY A 59 12.29 -2.23 13.59
CA GLY A 59 11.75 -3.48 13.08
C GLY A 59 10.23 -3.50 12.94
N ARG A 60 9.54 -2.36 13.10
CA ARG A 60 8.08 -2.26 12.95
C ARG A 60 7.71 -1.97 11.50
N PRO A 61 6.71 -2.67 10.92
CA PRO A 61 6.25 -2.37 9.57
C PRO A 61 5.78 -0.92 9.42
N LEU A 62 6.27 -0.22 8.40
CA LEU A 62 5.82 1.14 8.09
C LEU A 62 4.39 1.09 7.55
N ALA A 63 3.52 1.93 8.10
CA ALA A 63 2.17 2.09 7.60
C ALA A 63 2.20 2.70 6.19
N TYR A 64 1.47 2.09 5.25
CA TYR A 64 1.42 2.53 3.85
C TYR A 64 0.90 3.97 3.69
N ARG A 65 0.11 4.44 4.66
CA ARG A 65 -0.39 5.82 4.69
C ARG A 65 0.72 6.84 5.00
N ASP A 66 1.72 6.44 5.77
CA ASP A 66 2.76 7.32 6.31
C ASP A 66 4.04 7.32 5.44
N ILE A 67 3.97 6.67 4.28
CA ILE A 67 4.96 6.68 3.19
C ILE A 67 4.56 7.72 2.15
#